data_AF-A0A661KTL2-F1
#
_entry.id   AF-A0A661KTL2-F1
#
_cell.length_a   1.000
_cell.length_b   1.000
_cell.length_c   1.000
_cell.angle_alpha   90.00
_cell.angle_beta   90.00
_cell.angle_gamma   90.00
#
_symmetry.space_group_name_H-M   'P 1'
#
loop_
_entity.id
_entity.type
_entity.pdbx_description
1 polymer ?
#
loop_
_entity_poly.entity_id
_entity_poly.type
_entity_poly.pdbx_seq_one_letter_code
_entity_poly.pdbx_strand_id
1 'polypeptide(L)'
;MSGKVIKAMAGVFGLALFLSIFLFGAVSVLAKAKPILVGAPVPRASAYGQNGERGLIMAVEEVNAAGGVNVGGTMRPIRLEIIDSRDEEPGVPTSSVLL
;
A
#
# COMPACT_ATOMS: atom_id res chain seq x y z
N MET A 1 -26.51 29.92 -37.79
CA MET A 1 -26.31 28.45 -37.65
C MET A 1 -27.65 27.76 -37.78
N SER A 2 -27.81 26.80 -38.69
CA SER A 2 -29.08 26.06 -38.88
C SER A 2 -29.40 25.22 -37.63
N GLY A 3 -30.67 25.17 -37.21
CA GLY A 3 -31.11 24.46 -35.99
C GLY A 3 -30.73 22.97 -35.92
N LYS A 4 -30.39 22.35 -37.06
CA LYS A 4 -29.85 20.98 -37.12
C LYS A 4 -28.42 20.88 -36.55
N VAL A 5 -27.59 21.91 -36.72
CA VAL A 5 -26.19 21.94 -36.24
C VAL A 5 -26.14 22.09 -34.72
N ILE A 6 -27.04 22.92 -34.15
CA ILE A 6 -27.13 23.13 -32.69
C ILE A 6 -27.56 21.84 -31.97
N LYS A 7 -28.51 21.08 -32.54
CA LYS A 7 -28.95 19.79 -31.99
C LYS A 7 -27.85 18.72 -32.06
N ALA A 8 -27.07 18.69 -33.14
CA ALA A 8 -25.94 17.76 -33.28
C ALA A 8 -24.84 18.04 -32.24
N MET A 9 -24.49 19.32 -32.03
CA MET A 9 -23.49 19.70 -31.01
C MET A 9 -23.97 19.40 -29.58
N ALA A 10 -25.24 19.64 -29.27
CA ALA A 10 -25.82 19.29 -27.97
C ALA A 10 -25.79 17.77 -27.71
N GLY A 11 -26.04 16.95 -28.74
CA GLY A 11 -25.95 15.49 -28.65
C GLY A 11 -24.54 14.99 -28.41
N VAL A 12 -23.54 15.55 -29.11
CA VAL A 12 -22.12 15.22 -28.91
C VAL A 12 -21.65 15.64 -27.51
N PHE A 13 -22.07 16.80 -27.03
CA PHE A 13 -21.74 17.27 -25.69
C PHE A 13 -22.38 16.39 -24.59
N GLY A 14 -23.64 15.99 -24.78
CA GLY A 14 -24.33 15.07 -23.88
C GLY A 14 -23.67 13.68 -23.85
N LEU A 15 -23.23 13.17 -25.00
CA LEU A 15 -22.52 11.89 -25.08
C LEU A 15 -21.13 11.96 -24.43
N ALA A 16 -20.39 13.05 -24.64
CA ALA A 16 -19.10 13.28 -24.01
C ALA A 16 -19.22 13.39 -22.47
N LEU A 17 -20.27 14.05 -21.99
CA LEU A 17 -20.57 14.16 -20.56
C LEU A 17 -20.98 12.81 -19.97
N PHE A 18 -21.75 12.00 -20.71
CA PHE A 18 -22.12 10.66 -20.26
C PHE A 18 -20.91 9.72 -20.19
N LEU A 19 -20.02 9.76 -21.19
CA LEU A 19 -18.78 8.98 -21.18
C LEU A 19 -17.85 9.38 -20.03
N SER A 20 -17.72 10.68 -19.75
CA SER A 20 -16.85 11.16 -18.66
C SER A 20 -17.35 10.72 -17.28
N ILE A 21 -18.67 10.73 -17.06
CA ILE A 21 -19.28 10.23 -15.82
C ILE A 21 -19.07 8.72 -15.66
N PHE A 22 -19.19 7.95 -16.75
CA PHE A 22 -18.99 6.50 -16.71
C PHE A 22 -17.53 6.11 -16.44
N LEU A 23 -16.58 6.85 -17.03
CA LEU A 23 -15.14 6.68 -16.80
C LEU A 23 -14.72 7.05 -15.36
N PHE A 24 -15.29 8.11 -14.78
CA PHE A 24 -15.01 8.50 -13.39
C PHE A 24 -15.72 7.61 -12.35
N GLY A 25 -16.93 7.13 -12.65
CA GLY A 25 -17.70 6.25 -11.77
C GLY A 25 -17.03 4.90 -11.52
N ALA A 26 -16.37 4.33 -12.54
CA ALA A 26 -15.67 3.05 -12.43
C ALA A 26 -14.41 3.10 -11.55
N VAL A 27 -13.82 4.28 -11.32
CA VAL A 27 -12.61 4.46 -10.50
C VAL A 27 -12.93 4.57 -8.99
N SER A 28 -14.19 4.81 -8.64
CA SER A 28 -14.57 5.27 -7.29
C SER A 28 -14.79 4.16 -6.25
N VAL A 29 -14.55 2.88 -6.58
CA VAL A 29 -14.80 1.73 -5.68
C VAL A 29 -13.51 0.95 -5.41
N LEU A 30 -12.43 1.64 -5.07
CA LEU A 30 -11.29 1.00 -4.38
C LEU A 30 -11.16 1.59 -2.98
N ALA A 31 -12.17 1.36 -2.14
CA ALA A 31 -12.01 1.55 -0.71
C ALA A 31 -10.90 0.60 -0.24
N LYS A 32 -9.77 1.16 0.21
CA LYS A 32 -8.61 0.38 0.66
C LYS A 32 -9.03 -0.52 1.81
N ALA A 33 -8.94 -1.84 1.63
CA ALA A 33 -9.33 -2.80 2.65
C ALA A 33 -8.52 -2.58 3.95
N LYS A 34 -9.10 -2.91 5.10
CA LYS A 34 -8.44 -2.77 6.41
C LYS A 34 -7.07 -3.47 6.37
N PRO A 35 -5.95 -2.80 6.69
CA PRO A 35 -4.64 -3.41 6.57
C PRO A 35 -4.46 -4.60 7.51
N ILE A 36 -3.52 -5.48 7.17
CA ILE A 36 -2.96 -6.47 8.10
C ILE A 36 -1.84 -5.77 8.86
N LEU A 37 -1.95 -5.72 10.19
CA LEU A 37 -0.93 -5.09 11.02
C LEU A 37 0.17 -6.12 11.32
N VAL A 38 1.41 -5.79 11.01
CA VAL A 38 2.59 -6.61 11.34
C VAL A 38 3.48 -5.79 12.24
N GLY A 39 3.58 -6.21 13.50
CA GLY A 39 4.50 -5.62 14.48
C GLY A 39 5.86 -6.31 14.40
N ALA A 40 6.93 -5.51 14.33
CA ALA A 40 8.30 -6.00 14.30
C ALA A 40 9.14 -5.26 15.36
N PRO A 41 9.40 -5.88 16.53
CA PRO A 41 10.45 -5.41 17.41
C PRO A 41 11.81 -5.72 16.78
N VAL A 42 12.66 -4.71 16.63
CA VAL A 42 13.96 -4.81 15.98
C VAL A 42 15.03 -4.12 16.85
N PRO A 43 16.18 -4.76 17.14
CA PRO A 43 17.27 -4.09 17.85
C PRO A 43 18.07 -3.21 16.88
N ARG A 44 17.72 -1.93 16.75
CA ARG A 44 18.31 -1.05 15.72
C ARG A 44 19.79 -0.72 15.94
N ALA A 45 20.27 -0.95 17.16
CA ALA A 45 21.68 -0.80 17.52
C ALA A 45 22.61 -1.82 16.83
N SER A 46 22.08 -2.92 16.27
CA SER A 46 22.90 -3.94 15.63
C SER A 46 22.74 -4.01 14.11
N ALA A 47 23.79 -4.51 13.45
CA ALA A 47 23.75 -4.76 12.02
C ALA A 47 22.69 -5.81 11.65
N TYR A 48 22.45 -6.79 12.52
CA TYR A 48 21.41 -7.80 12.31
C TYR A 48 20.02 -7.16 12.32
N GLY A 49 19.72 -6.34 13.33
CA GLY A 49 18.44 -5.61 13.40
C GLY A 49 18.25 -4.67 12.21
N GLN A 50 19.26 -3.88 11.85
CA GLN A 50 19.17 -2.97 10.69
C GLN A 50 18.92 -3.70 9.37
N ASN A 51 19.58 -4.84 9.14
CA ASN A 51 19.36 -5.64 7.94
C ASN A 51 17.99 -6.29 7.94
N GLY A 52 17.52 -6.76 9.10
CA GLY A 52 16.17 -7.29 9.30
C GLY A 52 15.08 -6.25 9.01
N GLU A 53 15.22 -5.02 9.53
CA GLU A 53 14.30 -3.91 9.26
C GLU A 53 14.22 -3.58 7.77
N ARG A 54 15.37 -3.46 7.09
CA ARG A 54 15.39 -3.22 5.64
C ARG A 54 14.73 -4.35 4.85
N GLY A 55 14.96 -5.61 5.26
CA GLY A 55 14.32 -6.77 4.64
C GLY A 55 12.81 -6.79 4.83
N LEU A 56 12.32 -6.45 6.02
CA LEU A 56 10.89 -6.33 6.30
C LEU A 56 10.24 -5.22 5.46
N ILE A 57 10.88 -4.07 5.36
CA ILE A 57 10.40 -2.95 4.53
C ILE A 57 10.31 -3.39 3.06
N MET A 58 11.39 -3.96 2.52
CA MET A 58 11.45 -4.44 1.13
C MET A 58 10.32 -5.45 0.83
N ALA A 59 10.13 -6.44 1.70
CA ALA A 59 9.08 -7.44 1.53
C ALA A 59 7.68 -6.83 1.56
N VAL A 60 7.42 -5.89 2.48
CA VAL A 60 6.13 -5.22 2.59
C VAL A 60 5.86 -4.34 1.38
N GLU A 61 6.87 -3.64 0.86
CA GLU A 61 6.76 -2.84 -0.36
C GLU A 61 6.42 -3.71 -1.57
N GLU A 62 7.15 -4.81 -1.78
CA GLU A 62 6.92 -5.74 -2.89
C GLU A 62 5.51 -6.35 -2.82
N VAL A 63 5.10 -6.86 -1.66
CA VAL A 63 3.77 -7.46 -1.46
C VAL A 63 2.66 -6.43 -1.66
N ASN A 64 2.82 -5.22 -1.13
CA ASN A 64 1.82 -4.17 -1.30
C ASN A 64 1.73 -3.68 -2.75
N ALA A 65 2.85 -3.62 -3.47
CA ALA A 65 2.87 -3.30 -4.90
C ALA A 65 2.15 -4.38 -5.73
N ALA A 66 2.22 -5.64 -5.32
CA ALA A 66 1.45 -6.74 -5.92
C ALA A 66 -0.05 -6.77 -5.53
N GLY A 67 -0.52 -5.78 -4.76
CA GLY A 67 -1.92 -5.65 -4.34
C GLY A 67 -2.20 -6.11 -2.91
N GLY A 68 -1.18 -6.58 -2.17
CA GLY A 68 -1.30 -7.02 -0.78
C GLY A 68 -1.55 -8.52 -0.64
N VAL A 69 -2.11 -8.93 0.50
CA VAL A 69 -2.36 -10.33 0.86
C VAL A 69 -3.84 -10.66 0.65
N ASN A 70 -4.14 -11.76 -0.04
CA ASN A 70 -5.49 -12.27 -0.17
C ASN A 70 -5.96 -12.91 1.15
N VAL A 71 -6.95 -12.30 1.80
CA VAL A 71 -7.62 -12.84 2.99
C VAL A 71 -9.09 -13.05 2.66
N GLY A 72 -9.46 -14.31 2.39
CA GLY A 72 -10.86 -14.66 2.10
C GLY A 72 -11.43 -13.97 0.86
N GLY A 73 -10.63 -13.79 -0.19
CA GLY A 73 -11.03 -13.12 -1.44
C GLY A 73 -10.87 -11.60 -1.42
N THR A 74 -10.47 -11.01 -0.29
CA THR A 74 -10.21 -9.58 -0.17
C THR A 74 -8.71 -9.31 -0.11
N MET A 75 -8.20 -8.52 -1.05
CA MET A 75 -6.81 -8.07 -1.05
C MET A 75 -6.60 -7.00 0.02
N ARG A 76 -5.73 -7.28 0.99
CA ARG A 76 -5.45 -6.42 2.13
C ARG A 76 -3.98 -5.99 2.13
N PRO A 77 -3.70 -4.68 2.20
CA PRO A 77 -2.32 -4.21 2.30
C PRO A 77 -1.74 -4.57 3.67
N ILE A 78 -0.43 -4.79 3.73
CA ILE A 78 0.32 -4.91 4.97
C ILE A 78 0.66 -3.49 5.47
N ARG A 79 0.46 -3.27 6.77
CA ARG A 79 0.97 -2.10 7.50
C ARG A 79 1.98 -2.60 8.51
N LEU A 80 3.25 -2.28 8.26
CA LEU A 80 4.37 -2.62 9.12
C LEU A 80 4.52 -1.57 10.21
N GLU A 81 4.59 -2.01 11.46
CA GLU A 81 4.85 -1.18 12.63
C GLU A 81 6.14 -1.69 13.28
N ILE A 82 7.21 -0.91 13.16
CA ILE A 82 8.53 -1.27 13.69
C ILE A 82 8.76 -0.51 14.99
N ILE A 83 9.18 -1.22 16.03
CA ILE A 83 9.63 -0.61 17.27
C ILE A 83 11.08 -1.00 17.52
N ASP A 84 11.87 -0.06 18.05
CA ASP A 84 13.22 -0.38 18.51
C ASP A 84 13.14 -1.12 19.84
N SER A 85 13.58 -2.38 19.87
CA SER A 85 13.54 -3.19 21.10
C SER A 85 14.71 -2.92 22.04
N ARG A 86 15.80 -2.33 21.53
CA ARG A 86 17.04 -2.06 22.29
C ARG A 86 17.77 -3.31 22.81
N ASP A 87 17.43 -4.52 22.34
CA ASP A 87 17.98 -5.79 22.86
C ASP A 87 19.48 -6.01 22.58
N GLU A 88 20.07 -5.24 21.67
CA GLU A 88 21.50 -5.35 21.28
C GLU A 88 22.24 -4.01 21.42
N GLU A 89 21.79 -3.16 22.36
CA GLU A 89 22.52 -1.93 22.65
C GLU A 89 23.91 -2.19 23.26
N PRO A 90 24.86 -1.27 23.04
CA PRO A 90 26.21 -1.39 23.60
C PRO A 90 26.18 -1.61 25.11
N GLY A 91 26.74 -2.73 25.58
CA GLY A 91 26.77 -3.10 27.00
C GLY A 91 26.26 -4.50 27.30
N VAL A 92 25.58 -5.16 26.35
CA VAL A 92 25.19 -6.57 26.46
C VAL A 92 26.35 -7.46 25.97
N PRO A 93 26.85 -8.43 26.77
CA PRO A 93 27.93 -9.32 26.33
C PRO A 93 27.50 -10.16 25.12
N THR A 94 28.12 -9.91 23.96
CA THR A 94 27.82 -10.62 22.71
C THR A 94 28.35 -12.06 22.72
N SER A 95 29.38 -12.34 23.52
CA SER A 95 30.00 -13.66 23.62
C SER A 95 29.12 -14.74 24.23
N SER A 96 28.08 -14.39 25.01
CA SER A 96 27.14 -15.33 25.60
C SER A 96 25.88 -15.59 24.76
N VAL A 97 25.68 -14.85 23.65
CA VAL A 97 24.42 -14.87 22.87
C VAL A 97 24.58 -15.55 21.50
N LEU A 98 25.82 -15.75 21.02
CA LEU A 98 26.10 -16.41 19.72
C LEU A 98 26.15 -17.96 19.78
N LEU A 99 25.48 -18.57 20.75
CA LEU A 99 25.44 -20.04 20.91
C LEU A 99 24.10 -20.63 20.48
#